data_AF-A0A2K1YCG8-F1
#
_entry.id   AF-A0A2K1YCG8-F1
#
_cell.length_a   1.000
_cell.length_b   1.000
_cell.length_c   1.000
_cell.angle_alpha   90.00
_cell.angle_beta   90.00
_cell.angle_gamma   90.00
#
_symmetry.space_group_name_H-M   'P 1'
#
loop_
_entity.id
_entity.type
_entity.pdbx_description
1 polymer ?
#
loop_
_entity_poly.entity_id
_entity_poly.type
_entity_poly.pdbx_seq_one_letter_code
_entity_poly.pdbx_strand_id
1 'polypeptide(L)'
;MKMHARLSLKTENDGVIDGLEWFLCLQDTGRWRFKPRGLNITWSSNEHYWTMPEKGTDDPAELLKVCWLEINGSTPKPLSKGERYALSFKISMTEDTFGWQEAPAFMMAKVGKKGIAKWARINLADVQVDHEMEVPFGKLRFEVSKNAQDTTLYFGFYELWCGGWKGGLRIHEAVVEEMPD
;
A
#
# COMPACT_ATOMS: atom_id res chain seq x y z
N MET A 1 -22.10 -3.13 19.48
CA MET A 1 -21.72 -1.75 19.09
C MET A 1 -21.58 -1.71 17.57
N LYS A 2 -22.49 -1.03 16.86
CA LYS A 2 -22.39 -0.83 15.41
C LYS A 2 -21.65 0.49 15.19
N MET A 3 -20.42 0.46 14.69
CA MET A 3 -19.71 1.68 14.28
C MET A 3 -20.03 1.94 12.81
N HIS A 4 -20.75 3.03 12.55
CA HIS A 4 -20.90 3.59 11.20
C HIS A 4 -19.68 4.45 10.90
N ALA A 5 -18.80 4.01 10.01
CA ALA A 5 -17.73 4.84 9.47
C ALA A 5 -18.35 5.84 8.46
N ARG A 6 -18.24 7.13 8.77
CA ARG A 6 -18.70 8.23 7.92
C ARG A 6 -17.60 8.60 6.94
N LEU A 7 -17.74 8.21 5.67
CA LEU A 7 -16.89 8.70 4.58
C LEU A 7 -17.14 10.20 4.38
N SER A 8 -16.12 11.02 4.61
CA SER A 8 -16.10 12.42 4.19
C SER A 8 -15.45 12.48 2.80
N LEU A 9 -16.28 12.76 1.79
CA LEU A 9 -15.82 13.18 0.46
C LEU A 9 -15.49 14.67 0.55
N LYS A 10 -14.24 15.04 0.30
CA LYS A 10 -13.90 16.40 -0.15
C LYS A 10 -13.67 16.35 -1.66
N THR A 11 -14.38 17.21 -2.37
CA THR A 11 -14.24 17.48 -3.81
C THR A 11 -13.69 18.90 -4.01
N GLU A 12 -13.09 19.13 -5.18
CA GLU A 12 -12.58 20.40 -5.76
C GLU A 12 -11.22 20.87 -5.19
N ASN A 13 -10.24 21.40 -5.94
CA ASN A 13 -10.09 21.70 -7.38
C ASN A 13 -8.58 21.94 -7.66
N ASP A 14 -8.20 21.87 -8.93
CA ASP A 14 -7.10 22.61 -9.59
C ASP A 14 -5.63 22.41 -9.13
N GLY A 15 -4.93 21.54 -9.87
CA GLY A 15 -3.80 22.01 -10.69
C GLY A 15 -2.56 22.60 -10.03
N VAL A 16 -2.30 22.38 -8.74
CA VAL A 16 -1.00 22.67 -8.12
C VAL A 16 -0.50 21.42 -7.42
N ILE A 17 0.40 20.71 -8.08
CA ILE A 17 1.12 19.59 -7.47
C ILE A 17 2.23 20.24 -6.64
N ASP A 18 1.98 20.40 -5.34
CA ASP A 18 2.99 20.81 -4.37
C ASP A 18 4.23 19.92 -4.54
N GLY A 19 5.43 20.53 -4.53
CA GLY A 19 6.71 19.83 -4.58
C GLY A 19 6.86 18.76 -3.49
N LEU A 20 6.11 18.86 -2.39
CA LEU A 20 6.08 17.87 -1.30
C LEU A 20 5.37 16.56 -1.67
N GLU A 21 4.33 16.56 -2.51
CA GLU A 21 3.65 15.32 -2.91
C GLU A 21 4.51 14.47 -3.85
N TRP A 22 5.37 15.10 -4.67
CA TRP A 22 6.34 14.41 -5.52
C TRP A 22 7.41 13.64 -4.73
N PHE A 23 7.78 14.11 -3.52
CA PHE A 23 8.67 13.34 -2.65
C PHE A 23 7.98 12.09 -2.08
N LEU A 24 6.65 12.11 -1.95
CA LEU A 24 5.87 10.99 -1.45
C LEU A 24 5.52 9.98 -2.54
N CYS A 25 5.45 10.44 -3.79
CA CYS A 25 5.24 9.60 -4.97
C CYS A 25 6.21 9.95 -6.11
N LEU A 26 7.21 9.10 -6.34
CA LEU A 26 8.15 9.26 -7.47
C LEU A 26 7.57 8.56 -8.70
N GLN A 27 7.30 9.33 -9.76
CA GLN A 27 6.96 8.80 -11.08
C GLN A 27 8.19 8.86 -11.99
N ASP A 28 8.65 7.69 -12.42
CA ASP A 28 9.56 7.51 -13.56
C ASP A 28 8.74 6.89 -14.72
N THR A 29 9.27 6.77 -15.94
CA THR A 29 8.53 6.24 -17.10
C THR A 29 7.76 4.95 -16.76
N GLY A 30 6.43 5.05 -16.63
CA GLY A 30 5.54 3.93 -16.30
C GLY A 30 5.60 3.39 -14.86
N ARG A 31 6.32 4.02 -13.92
CA ARG A 31 6.53 3.50 -12.56
C ARG A 31 6.25 4.53 -11.48
N TRP A 32 5.37 4.21 -10.54
CA TRP A 32 5.05 4.99 -9.35
C TRP A 32 5.57 4.30 -8.10
N ARG A 33 6.28 5.04 -7.24
CA ARG A 33 6.76 4.57 -5.93
C ARG A 33 6.16 5.41 -4.83
N PHE A 34 5.46 4.80 -3.88
CA PHE A 34 4.79 5.46 -2.76
C PHE A 34 5.59 5.22 -1.49
N LYS A 35 6.23 6.26 -0.97
CA LYS A 35 6.95 6.20 0.32
C LYS A 35 5.95 6.09 1.48
N PRO A 36 6.39 5.68 2.69
CA PRO A 36 5.45 5.37 3.78
C PRO A 36 4.54 6.53 4.15
N ARG A 37 5.05 7.78 4.08
CA ARG A 37 4.26 9.00 4.32
C ARG A 37 3.28 9.36 3.19
N GLY A 38 3.41 8.75 2.01
CA GLY A 38 2.46 8.84 0.91
C GLY A 38 1.33 7.80 1.00
N LEU A 39 1.36 6.93 2.02
CA LEU A 39 0.34 5.91 2.26
C LEU A 39 -0.57 6.33 3.41
N ASN A 40 -1.84 5.93 3.33
CA ASN A 40 -2.77 6.03 4.46
C ASN A 40 -2.63 4.79 5.34
N ILE A 41 -1.80 4.89 6.38
CA ILE A 41 -1.53 3.81 7.35
C ILE A 41 -2.40 4.04 8.59
N THR A 42 -3.30 3.10 8.89
CA THR A 42 -4.13 3.17 10.11
C THR A 42 -3.25 3.11 11.36
N TRP A 43 -3.56 3.95 12.35
CA TRP A 43 -2.81 4.11 13.61
C TRP A 43 -1.43 4.77 13.51
N SER A 44 -1.02 5.24 12.33
CA SER A 44 0.32 5.84 12.11
C SER A 44 0.62 7.11 12.92
N SER A 45 -0.39 7.80 13.45
CA SER A 45 -0.20 8.96 14.33
C SER A 45 0.10 8.59 15.79
N ASN A 46 0.09 7.29 16.12
CA ASN A 46 0.33 6.81 17.48
C ASN A 46 1.65 6.02 17.52
N GLU A 47 2.63 6.61 18.20
CA GLU A 47 3.98 6.07 18.36
C GLU A 47 4.05 4.78 19.19
N HIS A 48 2.94 4.34 19.82
CA HIS A 48 2.86 3.01 20.43
C HIS A 48 2.58 1.89 19.42
N TYR A 49 2.16 2.23 18.20
CA TYR A 49 1.78 1.28 17.16
C TYR A 49 2.71 1.34 15.94
N TRP A 50 3.19 2.53 15.57
CA TRP A 50 4.08 2.73 14.44
C TRP A 50 5.20 3.72 14.75
N THR A 51 6.40 3.40 14.29
CA THR A 51 7.47 4.38 14.12
C THR A 51 7.44 4.85 12.66
N MET A 52 7.07 6.10 12.43
CA MET A 52 7.03 6.69 11.10
C MET A 52 8.37 7.36 10.76
N PRO A 53 8.89 7.21 9.53
CA PRO A 53 10.16 7.79 9.14
C PRO A 53 10.11 9.31 9.18
N GLU A 54 11.24 10.00 9.37
CA GLU A 54 11.28 11.45 9.29
C GLU A 54 10.87 11.95 7.88
N LYS A 55 10.45 13.21 7.76
CA LYS A 55 10.11 13.76 6.44
C LYS A 55 11.38 13.91 5.61
N GLY A 56 11.35 13.39 4.38
CA GLY A 56 12.47 13.51 3.45
C GLY A 56 13.55 12.45 3.62
N THR A 57 13.34 11.43 4.47
CA THR A 57 14.19 10.24 4.52
C THR A 57 13.57 9.09 3.71
N ASP A 58 14.41 8.13 3.34
CA ASP A 58 14.01 6.88 2.68
C ASP A 58 13.76 5.75 3.70
N ASP A 59 13.71 6.08 5.00
CA ASP A 59 13.53 5.09 6.05
C ASP A 59 12.14 4.43 5.97
N PRO A 60 12.01 3.16 6.39
CA PRO A 60 10.72 2.49 6.41
C PRO A 60 9.81 3.00 7.54
N ALA A 61 8.50 2.79 7.40
CA ALA A 61 7.60 2.80 8.54
C ALA A 61 7.64 1.43 9.24
N GLU A 62 7.94 1.43 10.53
CA GLU A 62 8.06 0.21 11.34
C GLU A 62 6.81 0.01 12.19
N LEU A 63 6.19 -1.16 12.04
CA LEU A 63 5.07 -1.58 12.85
C LEU A 63 5.56 -2.13 14.18
N LEU A 64 5.26 -1.45 15.28
CA LEU A 64 5.60 -1.92 16.62
C LEU A 64 4.66 -3.02 17.09
N LYS A 65 3.34 -2.76 17.03
CA LYS A 65 2.30 -3.76 17.33
C LYS A 65 0.91 -3.32 16.89
N VAL A 66 0.11 -4.21 16.32
CA VAL A 66 -1.34 -4.02 16.08
C VAL A 66 -2.09 -5.35 16.16
N CYS A 67 -3.40 -5.32 16.41
CA CYS A 67 -4.28 -6.49 16.30
C CYS A 67 -4.88 -6.66 14.89
N TRP A 68 -4.84 -5.61 14.05
CA TRP A 68 -5.12 -5.65 12.62
C TRP A 68 -4.27 -4.61 11.86
N LEU A 69 -3.99 -4.88 10.60
CA LEU A 69 -3.23 -4.03 9.68
C LEU A 69 -4.16 -3.50 8.57
N GLU A 70 -4.11 -2.20 8.33
CA GLU A 70 -4.77 -1.56 7.19
C GLU A 70 -3.89 -0.43 6.65
N ILE A 71 -3.43 -0.61 5.41
CA ILE A 71 -2.68 0.38 4.65
C ILE A 71 -3.39 0.58 3.32
N ASN A 72 -3.64 1.83 2.95
CA ASN A 72 -4.29 2.18 1.69
C ASN A 72 -3.46 3.20 0.90
N GLY A 73 -3.61 3.19 -0.42
CA GLY A 73 -3.06 4.21 -1.30
C GLY A 73 -3.86 4.35 -2.58
N SER A 74 -3.56 5.40 -3.33
CA SER A 74 -4.11 5.61 -4.67
C SER A 74 -3.13 6.32 -5.57
N THR A 75 -3.21 6.07 -6.87
CA THR A 75 -2.36 6.80 -7.83
C THR A 75 -2.76 8.27 -7.86
N PRO A 76 -1.78 9.20 -7.83
CA PRO A 76 -2.07 10.64 -7.87
C PRO A 76 -2.56 11.08 -9.26
N LYS A 77 -2.28 10.28 -10.28
CA LYS A 77 -2.74 10.47 -11.66
C LYS A 77 -3.48 9.23 -12.16
N PRO A 78 -4.41 9.39 -13.10
CA PRO A 78 -5.06 8.26 -13.75
C PRO A 78 -4.05 7.40 -14.52
N LEU A 79 -4.23 6.07 -14.50
CA LEU A 79 -3.43 5.14 -15.29
C LEU A 79 -3.86 5.13 -16.77
N SER A 80 -2.95 4.70 -17.65
CA SER A 80 -3.22 4.60 -19.09
C SER A 80 -4.22 3.48 -19.38
N LYS A 81 -5.16 3.76 -20.28
CA LYS A 81 -6.18 2.78 -20.70
C LYS A 81 -5.61 1.78 -21.68
N GLY A 82 -5.98 0.51 -21.54
CA GLY A 82 -5.50 -0.58 -22.38
C GLY A 82 -4.19 -1.19 -21.89
N GLU A 83 -3.56 -0.59 -20.89
CA GLU A 83 -2.27 -1.03 -20.36
C GLU A 83 -2.42 -2.00 -19.19
N ARG A 84 -1.34 -2.75 -18.96
CA ARG A 84 -1.20 -3.70 -17.88
C ARG A 84 -0.23 -3.17 -16.84
N TYR A 85 -0.56 -3.38 -15.57
CA TYR A 85 0.23 -2.92 -14.45
C TYR A 85 0.43 -4.04 -13.43
N ALA A 86 1.50 -3.92 -12.65
CA ALA A 86 1.81 -4.74 -11.51
C ALA A 86 1.90 -3.88 -10.25
N LEU A 87 1.24 -4.31 -9.17
CA LEU A 87 1.36 -3.75 -7.83
C LEU A 87 2.24 -4.65 -6.96
N SER A 88 3.10 -4.06 -6.13
CA SER A 88 3.83 -4.74 -5.06
C SER A 88 4.10 -3.80 -3.89
N PHE A 89 4.46 -4.35 -2.73
CA PHE A 89 5.03 -3.61 -1.61
C PHE A 89 6.44 -4.12 -1.35
N LYS A 90 7.39 -3.18 -1.23
CA LYS A 90 8.72 -3.45 -0.72
C LYS A 90 8.67 -3.43 0.81
N ILE A 91 8.98 -4.56 1.43
CA ILE A 91 8.91 -4.76 2.89
C ILE A 91 10.18 -5.40 3.42
N SER A 92 10.38 -5.33 4.73
CA SER A 92 11.30 -6.19 5.47
C SER A 92 10.72 -6.52 6.84
N MET A 93 11.36 -7.44 7.56
CA MET A 93 11.00 -7.79 8.95
C MET A 93 12.16 -7.46 9.89
N THR A 94 11.84 -6.95 11.08
CA THR A 94 12.81 -6.80 12.18
C THR A 94 13.15 -8.15 12.81
N GLU A 95 14.26 -8.20 13.56
CA GLU A 95 14.67 -9.39 14.34
C GLU A 95 13.61 -9.83 15.36
N ASP A 96 12.85 -8.88 15.93
CA ASP A 96 11.81 -9.11 16.94
C ASP A 96 10.40 -9.29 16.35
N THR A 97 10.29 -9.59 15.04
CA THR A 97 9.00 -9.83 14.38
C THR A 97 8.18 -10.94 15.05
N PHE A 98 6.87 -10.72 15.17
CA PHE A 98 5.97 -11.66 15.84
C PHE A 98 4.54 -11.61 15.30
N GLY A 99 3.77 -12.68 15.54
CA GLY A 99 2.32 -12.71 15.29
C GLY A 99 1.88 -12.96 13.84
N TRP A 100 2.80 -13.27 12.93
CA TRP A 100 2.52 -13.46 11.49
C TRP A 100 2.28 -14.92 11.06
N GLN A 101 2.61 -15.91 11.89
CA GLN A 101 2.59 -17.34 11.54
C GLN A 101 1.22 -17.86 11.07
N GLU A 102 0.13 -17.37 11.67
CA GLU A 102 -1.25 -17.77 11.35
C GLU A 102 -2.08 -16.60 10.81
N ALA A 103 -1.43 -15.49 10.44
CA ALA A 103 -2.09 -14.25 10.04
C ALA A 103 -1.70 -13.86 8.61
N PRO A 104 -2.28 -14.51 7.58
CA PRO A 104 -2.00 -14.16 6.20
C PRO A 104 -2.46 -12.73 5.93
N ALA A 105 -1.60 -11.97 5.27
CA ALA A 105 -1.96 -10.66 4.77
C ALA A 105 -2.54 -10.76 3.36
N PHE A 106 -3.19 -9.69 2.92
CA PHE A 106 -3.83 -9.60 1.62
C PHE A 106 -3.54 -8.25 0.99
N MET A 107 -3.20 -8.27 -0.29
CA MET A 107 -3.01 -7.06 -1.08
C MET A 107 -4.15 -6.91 -2.08
N MET A 108 -4.57 -5.68 -2.31
CA MET A 108 -5.70 -5.34 -3.17
C MET A 108 -5.29 -4.34 -4.24
N ALA A 109 -5.82 -4.52 -5.44
CA ALA A 109 -5.77 -3.55 -6.53
C ALA A 109 -7.17 -3.38 -7.13
N LYS A 110 -7.67 -2.15 -7.22
CA LYS A 110 -8.98 -1.81 -7.78
C LYS A 110 -8.88 -0.57 -8.65
N VAL A 111 -9.11 -0.73 -9.95
CA VAL A 111 -9.11 0.37 -10.91
C VAL A 111 -10.49 1.04 -10.92
N GLY A 112 -10.51 2.31 -10.52
CA GLY A 112 -11.70 3.14 -10.39
C GLY A 112 -12.57 2.79 -9.17
N LYS A 113 -13.33 3.75 -8.65
CA LYS A 113 -14.10 3.57 -7.41
C LYS A 113 -15.10 2.39 -7.47
N LYS A 114 -15.70 2.20 -8.65
CA LYS A 114 -16.68 1.13 -8.96
C LYS A 114 -16.05 -0.11 -9.62
N GLY A 115 -14.72 -0.17 -9.71
CA GLY A 115 -14.01 -1.31 -10.28
C GLY A 115 -14.14 -2.58 -9.44
N ILE A 116 -13.81 -3.71 -10.04
CA ILE A 116 -13.69 -4.99 -9.34
C ILE A 116 -12.29 -5.06 -8.72
N ALA A 117 -12.25 -5.34 -7.42
CA ALA A 117 -11.00 -5.52 -6.70
C ALA A 117 -10.36 -6.87 -7.05
N LYS A 118 -9.08 -6.85 -7.43
CA LYS A 118 -8.22 -8.02 -7.48
C LYS A 118 -7.47 -8.14 -6.16
N TRP A 119 -7.26 -9.38 -5.73
CA TRP A 119 -6.64 -9.69 -4.44
C TRP A 119 -5.49 -10.69 -4.62
N ALA A 120 -4.46 -10.54 -3.80
CA ALA A 120 -3.41 -11.53 -3.62
C ALA A 120 -3.26 -11.83 -2.13
N ARG A 121 -3.14 -13.12 -1.79
CA ARG A 121 -2.77 -13.56 -0.44
C ARG A 121 -1.26 -13.52 -0.30
N ILE A 122 -0.78 -13.03 0.84
CA ILE A 122 0.64 -12.94 1.19
C ILE A 122 0.84 -13.74 2.48
N ASN A 123 1.81 -14.65 2.48
CA ASN A 123 2.27 -15.29 3.70
C ASN A 123 3.49 -14.54 4.23
N LEU A 124 3.31 -13.76 5.30
CA LEU A 124 4.39 -12.95 5.87
C LEU A 124 5.33 -13.76 6.76
N ALA A 125 4.92 -14.96 7.18
CA ALA A 125 5.78 -15.87 7.93
C ALA A 125 6.98 -16.39 7.12
N ASP A 126 6.89 -16.36 5.79
CA ASP A 126 7.94 -16.84 4.87
C ASP A 126 8.96 -15.74 4.51
N VAL A 127 8.76 -14.51 5.00
CA VAL A 127 9.62 -13.36 4.73
C VAL A 127 10.88 -13.47 5.58
N GLN A 128 12.05 -13.43 4.94
CA GLN A 128 13.33 -13.44 5.64
C GLN A 128 13.52 -12.15 6.44
N VAL A 129 13.99 -12.29 7.68
CA VAL A 129 14.37 -11.16 8.55
C VAL A 129 15.54 -10.39 7.94
N ASP A 130 15.54 -9.07 8.12
CA ASP A 130 16.59 -8.13 7.68
C ASP A 130 16.91 -8.11 6.19
N HIS A 131 16.04 -8.69 5.35
CA HIS A 131 16.12 -8.57 3.90
C HIS A 131 14.91 -7.84 3.33
N GLU A 132 15.18 -6.85 2.48
CA GLU A 132 14.13 -6.16 1.73
C GLU A 132 13.63 -7.05 0.58
N MET A 133 12.32 -7.18 0.44
CA MET A 133 11.72 -7.93 -0.65
C MET A 133 10.40 -7.33 -1.13
N GLU A 134 10.03 -7.65 -2.37
CA GLU A 134 8.74 -7.27 -2.94
C GLU A 134 7.70 -8.36 -2.74
N VAL A 135 6.56 -8.00 -2.13
CA VAL A 135 5.40 -8.89 -1.94
C VAL A 135 4.17 -8.37 -2.72
N PRO A 136 3.29 -9.28 -3.18
CA PRO A 136 3.47 -10.72 -3.25
C PRO A 136 4.56 -11.07 -4.26
N PHE A 137 5.20 -12.24 -4.08
CA PHE A 137 6.08 -12.79 -5.09
C PHE A 137 5.33 -12.92 -6.44
N GLY A 138 5.92 -12.40 -7.52
CA GLY A 138 5.29 -12.37 -8.85
C GLY A 138 4.36 -11.17 -9.10
N LYS A 139 4.14 -10.32 -8.09
CA LYS A 139 3.36 -9.06 -8.11
C LYS A 139 1.86 -9.27 -8.39
N LEU A 140 1.02 -8.35 -7.92
CA LEU A 140 -0.41 -8.38 -8.21
C LEU A 140 -0.68 -7.68 -9.55
N ARG A 141 -0.96 -8.47 -10.58
CA ARG A 141 -1.17 -7.98 -11.95
C ARG A 141 -2.62 -7.59 -12.21
N PHE A 142 -2.82 -6.41 -12.80
CA PHE A 142 -4.13 -5.91 -13.19
C PHE A 142 -4.06 -5.18 -14.55
N GLU A 143 -5.23 -4.97 -15.16
CA GLU A 143 -5.35 -4.34 -16.46
C GLU A 143 -6.32 -3.16 -16.32
N VAL A 144 -6.02 -2.08 -17.03
CA VAL A 144 -6.89 -0.92 -17.12
C VAL A 144 -7.71 -1.05 -18.40
N SER A 145 -9.03 -1.20 -18.27
CA SER A 145 -9.90 -1.36 -19.44
C SER A 145 -9.83 -0.15 -20.39
N LYS A 146 -9.80 -0.41 -21.70
CA LYS A 146 -9.93 0.62 -22.75
C LYS A 146 -11.18 1.50 -22.61
N ASN A 147 -12.23 0.95 -22.00
CA ASN A 147 -13.51 1.62 -21.81
C ASN A 147 -13.72 2.15 -20.37
N ALA A 148 -12.69 2.10 -19.52
CA ALA A 148 -12.79 2.59 -18.15
C ALA A 148 -13.11 4.10 -18.11
N GLN A 149 -14.06 4.48 -17.27
CA GLN A 149 -14.42 5.89 -17.03
C GLN A 149 -13.51 6.53 -15.98
N ASP A 150 -13.02 5.73 -15.03
CA ASP A 150 -12.09 6.11 -13.97
C ASP A 150 -10.95 5.09 -13.96
N THR A 151 -9.72 5.58 -14.14
CA THR A 151 -8.50 4.75 -14.17
C THR A 151 -7.58 5.02 -12.98
N THR A 152 -8.08 5.69 -11.96
CA THR A 152 -7.38 5.82 -10.67
C THR A 152 -7.22 4.44 -10.06
N LEU A 153 -6.00 4.02 -9.74
CA LEU A 153 -5.81 2.81 -8.96
C LEU A 153 -6.05 3.13 -7.49
N TYR A 154 -6.87 2.32 -6.83
CA TYR A 154 -6.95 2.20 -5.39
C TYR A 154 -6.30 0.88 -4.98
N PHE A 155 -5.44 0.91 -3.99
CA PHE A 155 -4.74 -0.29 -3.53
C PHE A 155 -4.62 -0.31 -2.01
N GLY A 156 -4.28 -1.49 -1.49
CA GLY A 156 -4.01 -1.62 -0.07
C GLY A 156 -3.37 -2.93 0.33
N PHE A 157 -2.95 -2.97 1.59
CA PHE A 157 -2.30 -4.10 2.26
C PHE A 157 -3.02 -4.29 3.61
N TYR A 158 -3.56 -5.49 3.83
CA TYR A 158 -4.48 -5.77 4.91
C TYR A 158 -4.14 -7.05 5.66
N GLU A 159 -4.33 -7.04 6.97
CA GLU A 159 -4.57 -8.22 7.79
C GLU A 159 -5.67 -7.83 8.79
N LEU A 160 -6.90 -8.28 8.57
CA LEU A 160 -8.08 -7.79 9.31
C LEU A 160 -8.79 -8.84 10.16
N TRP A 161 -8.39 -10.11 10.07
CA TRP A 161 -9.28 -11.22 10.45
C TRP A 161 -8.79 -11.98 11.66
N CYS A 162 -7.48 -12.11 11.85
CA CYS A 162 -6.96 -13.01 12.88
C CYS A 162 -7.02 -12.39 14.29
N GLY A 163 -7.02 -11.06 14.41
CA GLY A 163 -7.18 -10.33 15.68
C GLY A 163 -6.02 -10.48 16.68
N GLY A 164 -5.06 -11.37 16.43
CA GLY A 164 -3.84 -11.52 17.22
C GLY A 164 -2.90 -10.33 17.08
N TRP A 165 -2.15 -10.02 18.14
CA TRP A 165 -1.13 -8.97 18.09
C TRP A 165 0.05 -9.39 17.21
N LYS A 166 0.54 -8.46 16.40
CA LYS A 166 1.67 -8.65 15.48
C LYS A 166 2.49 -7.38 15.33
N GLY A 167 3.78 -7.53 15.08
CA GLY A 167 4.74 -6.44 14.99
C GLY A 167 5.98 -6.83 14.18
N GLY A 168 6.90 -5.89 14.02
CA GLY A 168 8.16 -6.04 13.31
C GLY A 168 8.09 -5.92 11.79
N LEU A 169 6.93 -5.62 11.21
CA LEU A 169 6.81 -5.36 9.77
C LEU A 169 7.33 -3.96 9.44
N ARG A 170 8.25 -3.86 8.48
CA ARG A 170 8.73 -2.58 7.92
C ARG A 170 8.19 -2.38 6.52
N ILE A 171 7.55 -1.24 6.27
CA ILE A 171 7.05 -0.82 4.95
C ILE A 171 8.03 0.19 4.37
N HIS A 172 8.68 -0.15 3.26
CA HIS A 172 9.61 0.74 2.57
C HIS A 172 8.91 1.56 1.49
N GLU A 173 8.14 0.89 0.63
CA GLU A 173 7.35 1.55 -0.40
C GLU A 173 6.27 0.63 -0.99
N ALA A 174 5.23 1.21 -1.58
CA ALA A 174 4.41 0.52 -2.57
C ALA A 174 4.89 0.88 -3.98
N VAL A 175 4.87 -0.08 -4.90
CA VAL A 175 5.31 0.12 -6.28
C VAL A 175 4.20 -0.29 -7.23
N VAL A 176 3.84 0.62 -8.12
CA VAL A 176 2.98 0.36 -9.28
C VAL A 176 3.83 0.55 -10.52
N GLU A 177 3.91 -0.45 -11.39
CA GLU A 177 4.70 -0.36 -12.61
C GLU A 177 3.93 -0.89 -13.81
N GLU A 178 4.09 -0.23 -14.94
CA GLU A 178 3.61 -0.67 -16.24
C GLU A 178 4.37 -1.93 -16.65
N MET A 179 3.63 -2.91 -17.14
CA MET A 179 4.21 -4.15 -17.63
C MET A 179 4.53 -4.01 -19.11
N PRO A 180 5.66 -4.57 -19.58
CA PRO A 180 5.88 -4.72 -21.01
C PRO A 180 4.80 -5.63 -21.61
N ASP A 181 4.46 -5.36 -22.88
CA ASP A 181 3.54 -6.16 -23.69
C ASP A 181 3.94 -7.64 -23.80
#